data_AF-A0A842TE32-F1
#
_entry.id   AF-A0A842TE32-F1
#
_cell.length_a   1.000
_cell.length_b   1.000
_cell.length_c   1.000
_cell.angle_alpha   90.00
_cell.angle_beta   90.00
_cell.angle_gamma   90.00
#
_symmetry.space_group_name_H-M   'P 1'
#
loop_
_entity.id
_entity.type
_entity.pdbx_description
1 polymer ?
#
loop_
_entity_poly.entity_id
_entity_poly.type
_entity_poly.pdbx_seq_one_letter_code
_entity_poly.pdbx_strand_id
1 'polypeptide(L)'
;MTHDKPKIGFFRVSGLLLFFFTVLVEVLAWITYASLQGVLGMLAYILVSLINIYPWIIPFVGIPLGILDILGIFGPQMYNITLNLAHLSSAWMPAAWYWIIAIISSIIDLIVSILIISWLIGLKNRKKEPKTDYALINCNIIDGQKDSTIISNGIILIKNLVGEEETPGLIEKVGGMDEVKIPDNYTKIDLNGNYILPGLINAHCHLTGSGKPMAILKLSDKWMERLVSFLATPIGRVILKRMMKKNALNALHAGVTTMKTMSDPLYMDLEVRDEINEGKFLGPRLLCAGKGICVTGGHGVAMAHIADSKVEIRKAVRRNLRERVDFIKILSTGGVMDARKVGEAGRPQMTIGEIETACIEGHRGNLLVATHCESSEGIEEALEGGVDSIEHGATIPEDCVPLFKNNPKSLRGFTYLVPTISAGMGLASLPKETTKITEESKQNAILIEEGMIKGLQKAYESGIRIGVGTDASVPYSLHYELWKELKYFTLYTGMSNQEAIYYGTKNNAELLGIDEITGSIEEGKFADLQVVKNNPLENIEALSEVKHVFIGGTFIKNPKVDEIEDLEKVEPIEL
;
A
#
# COMPACT_ATOMS: atom_id res chain seq x y z
N MET A 1 -36.38 -5.98 25.74
CA MET A 1 -37.28 -4.82 25.64
C MET A 1 -37.35 -4.41 24.18
N THR A 2 -38.55 -4.53 23.62
CA THR A 2 -38.94 -4.22 22.24
C THR A 2 -39.04 -2.72 22.04
N HIS A 3 -38.39 -2.18 21.00
CA HIS A 3 -38.73 -0.85 20.47
C HIS A 3 -39.03 -0.94 18.98
N ASP A 4 -40.31 -0.72 18.68
CA ASP A 4 -40.88 -0.58 17.35
C ASP A 4 -40.27 0.62 16.60
N LYS A 5 -39.97 0.42 15.32
CA LYS A 5 -39.69 1.52 14.38
C LYS A 5 -41.02 2.03 13.80
N PRO A 6 -41.23 3.35 13.68
CA PRO A 6 -42.44 3.88 13.07
C PRO A 6 -42.42 3.66 11.55
N LYS A 7 -43.53 3.16 11.01
CA LYS A 7 -43.80 3.12 9.57
C LYS A 7 -44.00 4.55 9.06
N ILE A 8 -43.15 4.97 8.14
CA ILE A 8 -43.27 6.23 7.40
C ILE A 8 -44.51 6.13 6.49
N GLY A 9 -45.55 6.90 6.80
CA GLY A 9 -46.71 7.09 5.93
C GLY A 9 -46.43 8.17 4.90
N PHE A 10 -46.67 7.85 3.63
CA PHE A 10 -46.53 8.74 2.49
C PHE A 10 -47.54 9.92 2.55
N PHE A 11 -47.11 11.09 2.10
CA PHE A 11 -47.77 12.41 2.12
C PHE A 11 -49.30 12.43 1.86
N ARG A 12 -50.08 13.12 2.72
CA ARG A 12 -51.38 13.71 2.38
C ARG A 12 -51.21 15.22 2.17
N VAL A 13 -51.19 15.67 0.91
CA VAL A 13 -51.15 17.09 0.56
C VAL A 13 -52.55 17.70 0.75
N SER A 14 -52.67 18.82 1.45
CA SER A 14 -53.96 19.50 1.67
C SER A 14 -54.41 20.24 0.40
N GLY A 15 -55.71 20.26 0.12
CA GLY A 15 -56.27 20.91 -1.08
C GLY A 15 -55.95 22.40 -1.21
N LEU A 16 -55.63 23.06 -0.08
CA LEU A 16 -55.21 24.46 -0.04
C LEU A 16 -53.82 24.66 -0.68
N LEU A 17 -52.89 23.72 -0.44
CA LEU A 17 -51.55 23.77 -1.01
C LEU A 17 -51.59 23.55 -2.53
N LEU A 18 -52.49 22.67 -2.97
CA LEU A 18 -52.72 22.40 -4.39
C LEU A 18 -53.27 23.64 -5.10
N PHE A 19 -54.22 24.35 -4.48
CA PHE A 19 -54.80 25.57 -5.04
C PHE A 19 -53.76 26.69 -5.24
N PHE A 20 -52.95 27.00 -4.22
CA PHE A 20 -51.88 28.01 -4.36
C PHE A 20 -50.81 27.59 -5.37
N PHE A 21 -50.52 26.29 -5.45
CA PHE A 21 -49.58 25.76 -6.44
C PHE A 21 -50.10 25.96 -7.88
N THR A 22 -51.37 25.69 -8.14
CA THR A 22 -51.96 25.88 -9.49
C THR A 22 -51.96 27.36 -9.90
N VAL A 23 -52.32 28.26 -8.99
CA VAL A 23 -52.30 29.72 -9.27
C VAL A 23 -50.88 30.21 -9.56
N LEU A 24 -49.87 29.74 -8.81
CA LEU A 24 -48.47 30.11 -9.03
C LEU A 24 -47.98 29.64 -10.42
N VAL A 25 -48.32 28.41 -10.80
CA VAL A 25 -47.97 27.84 -12.10
C VAL A 25 -48.61 28.64 -13.25
N GLU A 26 -49.86 29.06 -13.12
CA GLU A 26 -50.55 29.86 -14.14
C GLU A 26 -49.89 31.21 -14.36
N VAL A 27 -49.50 31.88 -13.27
CA VAL A 27 -48.80 33.17 -13.33
C VAL A 27 -47.42 33.02 -13.99
N LEU A 28 -46.65 31.99 -13.64
CA LEU A 28 -45.34 31.72 -14.23
C LEU A 28 -45.44 31.32 -15.69
N ALA A 29 -46.44 30.53 -16.06
CA ALA A 29 -46.72 30.16 -17.45
C ALA A 29 -47.10 31.40 -18.27
N TRP A 30 -47.90 32.31 -17.71
CA TRP A 30 -48.27 33.56 -18.38
C TRP A 30 -47.05 34.46 -18.62
N ILE A 31 -46.18 34.59 -17.62
CA ILE A 31 -44.91 35.34 -17.74
C ILE A 31 -44.01 34.73 -18.81
N THR A 32 -43.96 33.40 -18.89
CA THR A 32 -43.04 32.69 -19.79
C THR A 32 -43.53 32.65 -21.24
N TYR A 33 -44.82 32.42 -21.46
CA TYR A 33 -45.37 32.16 -22.79
C TYR A 33 -46.26 33.29 -23.34
N ALA A 34 -46.64 34.27 -22.51
CA ALA A 34 -47.44 35.45 -22.85
C ALA A 34 -48.71 35.17 -23.69
N SER A 35 -49.28 33.96 -23.57
CA SER A 35 -50.44 33.54 -24.35
C SER A 35 -51.32 32.58 -23.56
N LEU A 36 -52.64 32.74 -23.72
CA LEU A 36 -53.63 31.89 -23.04
C LEU A 36 -53.49 30.42 -23.46
N GLN A 37 -53.11 30.18 -24.72
CA GLN A 37 -52.88 28.84 -25.26
C GLN A 37 -51.66 28.15 -24.62
N GLY A 38 -50.59 28.90 -24.31
CA GLY A 38 -49.43 28.40 -23.59
C GLY A 38 -49.72 28.06 -22.13
N VAL A 39 -50.51 28.89 -21.44
CA VAL A 39 -50.94 28.62 -20.05
C VAL A 39 -51.83 27.38 -19.97
N LEU A 40 -52.83 27.28 -20.86
CA LEU A 40 -53.72 26.12 -20.93
C LEU A 40 -52.97 24.84 -21.31
N GLY A 41 -51.95 24.94 -22.18
CA GLY A 41 -51.07 23.81 -22.51
C GLY A 41 -50.28 23.29 -21.32
N MET A 42 -49.72 24.20 -20.50
CA MET A 42 -48.98 23.85 -19.28
C MET A 42 -49.88 23.24 -18.20
N LEU A 43 -51.09 23.77 -18.02
CA LEU A 43 -52.09 23.20 -17.11
C LEU A 43 -52.54 21.81 -17.53
N ALA A 44 -52.84 21.61 -18.82
CA ALA A 44 -53.20 20.31 -19.36
C ALA A 44 -52.06 19.29 -19.17
N TYR A 45 -50.81 19.73 -19.37
CA TYR A 45 -49.62 18.90 -19.16
C TYR A 45 -49.45 18.48 -17.69
N ILE A 46 -49.68 19.39 -16.74
CA ILE A 46 -49.64 19.09 -15.30
C ILE A 46 -50.78 18.16 -14.88
N LEU A 47 -51.99 18.38 -15.39
CA LEU A 47 -53.14 17.49 -15.14
C LEU A 47 -52.89 16.07 -15.66
N VAL A 48 -52.33 15.94 -16.88
CA VAL A 48 -51.92 14.65 -17.44
C VAL A 48 -50.75 14.03 -16.64
N SER A 49 -49.83 14.85 -16.13
CA SER A 49 -48.71 14.42 -15.28
C SER A 49 -49.13 14.03 -13.86
N LEU A 50 -50.26 14.53 -13.35
CA LEU A 50 -50.83 14.10 -12.06
C LEU A 50 -51.51 12.73 -12.16
N ILE A 51 -51.94 12.33 -13.35
CA ILE A 51 -52.61 11.05 -13.62
C ILE A 51 -51.59 9.93 -13.93
N ASN A 52 -50.34 10.27 -14.27
CA ASN A 52 -49.27 9.32 -14.59
C ASN A 52 -48.01 9.54 -13.74
N ILE A 53 -47.56 8.50 -13.03
CA ILE A 53 -46.41 8.54 -12.13
C ILE A 53 -45.09 8.56 -12.94
N TYR A 54 -44.58 9.74 -13.34
CA TYR A 54 -43.13 10.01 -13.63
C TYR A 54 -42.83 11.53 -13.54
N PRO A 55 -41.64 11.98 -13.12
CA PRO A 55 -41.49 13.17 -12.28
C PRO A 55 -41.08 14.50 -12.95
N TRP A 56 -41.87 15.55 -12.71
CA TRP A 56 -41.53 16.88 -12.14
C TRP A 56 -40.28 17.71 -12.55
N ILE A 57 -39.50 17.40 -13.59
CA ILE A 57 -38.28 18.18 -13.93
C ILE A 57 -38.37 18.84 -15.32
N ILE A 58 -39.40 19.64 -15.55
CA ILE A 58 -39.46 20.50 -16.76
C ILE A 58 -39.52 21.98 -16.40
N PRO A 59 -40.28 22.44 -15.38
CA PRO A 59 -40.25 23.85 -14.98
C PRO A 59 -38.96 24.24 -14.25
N PHE A 60 -38.26 23.28 -13.63
CA PHE A 60 -37.12 23.55 -12.76
C PHE A 60 -35.78 23.71 -13.47
N VAL A 61 -35.66 23.38 -14.77
CA VAL A 61 -34.38 23.49 -15.51
C VAL A 61 -34.33 24.75 -16.39
N GLY A 62 -35.48 25.18 -16.93
CA GLY A 62 -35.55 26.41 -17.74
C GLY A 62 -35.32 27.69 -16.92
N ILE A 63 -35.82 27.73 -15.68
CA ILE A 63 -35.72 28.92 -14.82
C ILE A 63 -34.27 29.19 -14.35
N PRO A 64 -33.50 28.21 -13.85
CA PRO A 64 -32.09 28.43 -13.51
C PRO A 64 -31.22 28.75 -14.73
N LEU A 65 -31.45 28.12 -15.89
CA LEU A 65 -30.68 28.38 -17.10
C LEU A 65 -30.87 29.80 -17.63
N GLY A 66 -32.09 30.34 -17.61
CA GLY A 66 -32.34 31.74 -17.97
C GLY A 66 -31.70 32.74 -16.99
N ILE A 67 -31.68 32.42 -15.69
CA ILE A 67 -31.00 33.24 -14.67
C ILE A 67 -29.47 33.22 -14.84
N LEU A 68 -28.89 32.04 -15.13
CA LEU A 68 -27.45 31.87 -15.34
C LEU A 68 -26.95 32.55 -16.63
N ASP A 69 -27.81 32.68 -17.65
CA ASP A 69 -27.53 33.41 -18.90
C ASP A 69 -27.57 34.94 -18.69
N ILE A 70 -28.55 35.44 -17.91
CA ILE A 70 -28.60 36.86 -17.47
C ILE A 70 -27.37 37.24 -16.62
N LEU A 71 -26.81 36.28 -15.88
CA LEU A 71 -25.61 36.47 -15.04
C LEU A 71 -24.28 36.25 -15.80
N GLY A 72 -24.31 35.90 -17.09
CA GLY A 72 -23.12 35.87 -17.96
C GLY A 72 -22.12 34.72 -17.70
N ILE A 73 -22.52 33.65 -17.01
CA ILE A 73 -21.60 32.61 -16.51
C ILE A 73 -21.07 31.67 -17.61
N PHE A 74 -21.84 31.44 -18.69
CA PHE A 74 -21.50 30.48 -19.74
C PHE A 74 -21.17 31.12 -21.12
N GLY A 75 -21.13 32.45 -21.21
CA GLY A 75 -20.81 33.18 -22.43
C GLY A 75 -21.90 33.12 -23.53
N PRO A 76 -21.81 33.98 -24.57
CA PRO A 76 -22.89 34.28 -25.53
C PRO A 76 -23.31 33.12 -26.47
N GLN A 77 -22.71 31.93 -26.34
CA GLN A 77 -23.01 30.78 -27.19
C GLN A 77 -24.18 29.92 -26.66
N MET A 78 -24.46 29.96 -25.34
CA MET A 78 -25.56 29.21 -24.74
C MET A 78 -26.95 29.74 -25.13
N TYR A 79 -27.09 31.05 -25.27
CA TYR A 79 -28.31 31.68 -25.80
C TYR A 79 -28.69 31.16 -27.19
N ASN A 80 -27.71 31.05 -28.09
CA ASN A 80 -27.93 30.51 -29.45
C ASN A 80 -28.27 29.01 -29.44
N ILE A 81 -27.69 28.22 -28.52
CA ILE A 81 -28.06 26.81 -28.35
C ILE A 81 -29.51 26.70 -27.85
N THR A 82 -29.90 27.57 -26.93
CA THR A 82 -31.24 27.58 -26.31
C THR A 82 -32.31 28.06 -27.30
N LEU A 83 -32.00 29.07 -28.14
CA LEU A 83 -32.84 29.51 -29.26
C LEU A 83 -32.98 28.44 -30.35
N ASN A 84 -31.88 27.76 -30.71
CA ASN A 84 -31.94 26.66 -31.68
C ASN A 84 -32.76 25.47 -31.16
N LEU A 85 -32.70 25.20 -29.85
CA LEU A 85 -33.56 24.22 -29.19
C LEU A 85 -35.03 24.65 -29.13
N ALA A 86 -35.31 25.95 -29.04
CA ALA A 86 -36.68 26.52 -29.04
C ALA A 86 -37.35 26.48 -30.42
N HIS A 87 -36.58 26.34 -31.51
CA HIS A 87 -37.09 26.18 -32.88
C HIS A 87 -37.29 24.72 -33.30
N LEU A 88 -36.95 23.74 -32.46
CA LEU A 88 -37.38 22.36 -32.66
C LEU A 88 -38.90 22.32 -32.63
N SER A 89 -39.53 21.64 -33.59
CA SER A 89 -40.98 21.50 -33.56
C SER A 89 -41.42 20.86 -32.24
N SER A 90 -42.54 21.32 -31.69
CA SER A 90 -43.07 20.87 -30.40
C SER A 90 -43.24 19.34 -30.28
N ALA A 91 -43.22 18.63 -31.40
CA ALA A 91 -43.23 17.17 -31.47
C ALA A 91 -41.91 16.50 -31.06
N TRP A 92 -40.74 17.13 -31.26
CA TRP A 92 -39.43 16.51 -31.01
C TRP A 92 -38.77 16.91 -29.70
N MET A 93 -39.15 18.05 -29.11
CA MET A 93 -38.63 18.49 -27.81
C MET A 93 -38.84 17.47 -26.67
N PRO A 94 -40.03 16.85 -26.50
CA PRO A 94 -40.24 15.86 -25.46
C PRO A 94 -39.34 14.63 -25.64
N ALA A 95 -39.11 14.21 -26.90
CA ALA A 95 -38.25 13.07 -27.21
C ALA A 95 -36.78 13.39 -26.90
N ALA A 96 -36.27 14.56 -27.29
CA ALA A 96 -34.90 14.98 -26.99
C ALA A 96 -34.64 15.09 -25.48
N TRP A 97 -35.57 15.67 -24.72
CA TRP A 97 -35.46 15.75 -23.26
C TRP A 97 -35.60 14.40 -22.57
N TYR A 98 -36.47 13.53 -23.07
CA TYR A 98 -36.54 12.14 -22.60
C TYR A 98 -35.19 11.44 -22.77
N TRP A 99 -34.54 11.58 -23.92
CA TRP A 99 -33.20 11.02 -24.15
C TRP A 99 -32.15 11.60 -23.21
N ILE A 100 -32.12 12.93 -23.02
CA ILE A 100 -31.19 13.58 -22.09
C ILE A 100 -31.38 13.07 -20.66
N ILE A 101 -32.63 13.03 -20.18
CA ILE A 101 -32.95 12.56 -18.82
C ILE A 101 -32.65 11.07 -18.68
N ALA A 102 -32.97 10.25 -19.67
CA ALA A 102 -32.68 8.82 -19.64
C ALA A 102 -31.17 8.56 -19.61
N ILE A 103 -30.38 9.32 -20.37
CA ILE A 103 -28.91 9.25 -20.35
C ILE A 103 -28.38 9.68 -18.98
N ILE A 104 -28.82 10.82 -18.45
CA ILE A 104 -28.37 11.31 -17.13
C ILE A 104 -28.76 10.33 -16.02
N SER A 105 -30.00 9.84 -16.02
CA SER A 105 -30.48 8.83 -15.06
C SER A 105 -29.65 7.56 -15.16
N SER A 106 -29.41 7.06 -16.37
CA SER A 106 -28.60 5.84 -16.58
C SER A 106 -27.16 6.03 -16.09
N ILE A 107 -26.58 7.23 -16.29
CA ILE A 107 -25.25 7.57 -15.77
C ILE A 107 -25.25 7.61 -14.24
N ILE A 108 -26.26 8.25 -13.63
CA ILE A 108 -26.41 8.30 -12.17
C ILE A 108 -26.59 6.89 -11.60
N ASP A 109 -27.47 6.08 -12.18
CA ASP A 109 -27.74 4.71 -11.75
C ASP A 109 -26.49 3.84 -11.87
N LEU A 110 -25.70 4.01 -12.94
CA LEU A 110 -24.42 3.33 -13.10
C LEU A 110 -23.42 3.77 -12.02
N ILE A 111 -23.30 5.07 -11.75
CA ILE A 111 -22.42 5.61 -10.71
C ILE A 111 -22.83 5.08 -9.33
N VAL A 112 -24.12 5.16 -8.98
CA VAL A 112 -24.66 4.67 -7.72
C VAL A 112 -24.44 3.17 -7.59
N SER A 113 -24.66 2.39 -8.65
CA SER A 113 -24.41 0.95 -8.66
C SER A 113 -22.92 0.64 -8.41
N ILE A 114 -22.01 1.36 -9.07
CA ILE A 114 -20.56 1.22 -8.85
C ILE A 114 -20.21 1.57 -7.40
N LEU A 115 -20.78 2.65 -6.84
CA LEU A 115 -20.56 3.05 -5.45
C LEU A 115 -21.08 2.01 -4.46
N ILE A 116 -22.27 1.44 -4.69
CA ILE A 116 -22.84 0.37 -3.87
C ILE A 116 -21.97 -0.88 -3.94
N ILE A 117 -21.58 -1.32 -5.13
CA ILE A 117 -20.70 -2.49 -5.32
C ILE A 117 -19.35 -2.25 -4.62
N SER A 118 -18.77 -1.06 -4.80
CA SER A 118 -17.51 -0.68 -4.15
C SER A 118 -17.64 -0.68 -2.62
N TRP A 119 -18.74 -0.16 -2.09
CA TRP A 119 -19.04 -0.18 -0.66
C TRP A 119 -19.22 -1.60 -0.12
N LEU A 120 -19.94 -2.47 -0.84
CA LEU A 120 -20.12 -3.87 -0.48
C LEU A 120 -18.79 -4.65 -0.49
N ILE A 121 -17.93 -4.42 -1.50
CA ILE A 121 -16.57 -4.98 -1.53
C ILE A 121 -15.75 -4.45 -0.36
N GLY A 122 -15.86 -3.15 -0.05
CA GLY A 122 -15.20 -2.52 1.09
C GLY A 122 -15.60 -3.16 2.41
N LEU A 123 -16.90 -3.43 2.62
CA LEU A 123 -17.39 -4.15 3.80
C LEU A 123 -16.81 -5.56 3.93
N LYS A 124 -16.62 -6.26 2.80
CA LYS A 124 -16.00 -7.60 2.79
C LYS A 124 -14.55 -7.57 3.25
N ASN A 125 -13.82 -6.51 2.90
CA ASN A 125 -12.38 -6.38 3.15
C ASN A 125 -12.03 -5.65 4.45
N ARG A 126 -13.03 -5.25 5.26
CA ARG A 126 -12.76 -4.69 6.59
C ARG A 126 -12.13 -5.74 7.50
N LYS A 127 -11.16 -5.33 8.30
CA LYS A 127 -10.66 -6.17 9.40
C LYS A 127 -11.83 -6.36 10.36
N LYS A 128 -12.31 -7.60 10.50
CA LYS A 128 -13.25 -7.94 11.57
C LYS A 128 -12.40 -8.12 12.82
N GLU A 129 -12.73 -7.40 13.89
CA GLU A 129 -12.13 -7.70 15.18
C GLU A 129 -12.37 -9.19 15.50
N PRO A 130 -11.31 -9.94 15.80
CA PRO A 130 -11.48 -11.34 16.12
C PRO A 130 -12.24 -11.44 17.45
N LYS A 131 -13.32 -12.20 17.47
CA LYS A 131 -14.21 -12.38 18.63
C LYS A 131 -14.14 -13.78 19.23
N THR A 132 -13.11 -14.52 18.85
CA THR A 132 -13.01 -15.94 19.15
C THR A 132 -11.59 -16.24 19.55
N ASP A 133 -11.40 -16.75 20.76
CA ASP A 133 -10.10 -17.26 21.20
C ASP A 133 -9.80 -18.55 20.44
N TYR A 134 -8.55 -18.73 20.00
CA TYR A 134 -8.13 -19.87 19.20
C TYR A 134 -7.09 -20.70 19.92
N ALA A 135 -7.25 -22.02 19.89
CA ALA A 135 -6.20 -22.96 20.24
C ALA A 135 -5.71 -23.63 18.97
N LEU A 136 -4.52 -23.27 18.50
CA LEU A 136 -3.87 -23.93 17.38
C LEU A 136 -3.20 -25.18 17.92
N ILE A 137 -3.58 -26.35 17.43
CA ILE A 137 -3.14 -27.64 17.96
C ILE A 137 -2.49 -28.49 16.86
N ASN A 138 -1.70 -29.49 17.28
CA ASN A 138 -1.10 -30.48 16.39
C ASN A 138 -0.26 -29.80 15.29
N CYS A 139 0.71 -28.98 15.71
CA CYS A 139 1.60 -28.23 14.82
C CYS A 139 3.07 -28.43 15.20
N ASN A 140 3.96 -28.15 14.25
CA ASN A 140 5.39 -28.06 14.49
C ASN A 140 5.76 -26.58 14.57
N ILE A 141 6.14 -26.10 15.77
CA ILE A 141 6.36 -24.67 16.01
C ILE A 141 7.83 -24.34 15.76
N ILE A 142 8.08 -23.39 14.85
CA ILE A 142 9.36 -22.71 14.66
C ILE A 142 9.15 -21.29 15.19
N ASP A 143 9.73 -20.98 16.35
CA ASP A 143 9.39 -19.77 17.12
C ASP A 143 9.99 -18.46 16.58
N GLY A 144 10.90 -18.54 15.60
CA GLY A 144 11.61 -17.39 15.01
C GLY A 144 12.91 -17.00 15.73
N GLN A 145 13.34 -17.75 16.74
CA GLN A 145 14.64 -17.53 17.40
C GLN A 145 15.78 -18.15 16.58
N LYS A 146 16.98 -17.58 16.68
CA LYS A 146 18.14 -18.04 15.89
C LYS A 146 18.56 -19.49 16.22
N ASP A 147 18.55 -19.84 17.51
CA ASP A 147 19.12 -21.09 18.03
C ASP A 147 18.07 -21.99 18.72
N SER A 148 16.80 -21.93 18.31
CA SER A 148 15.73 -22.76 18.87
C SER A 148 15.54 -24.09 18.14
N THR A 149 15.00 -25.06 18.87
CA THR A 149 14.55 -26.34 18.31
C THR A 149 13.05 -26.32 18.05
N ILE A 150 12.60 -27.05 17.03
CA ILE A 150 11.17 -27.21 16.76
C ILE A 150 10.45 -27.80 17.99
N ILE A 151 9.33 -27.18 18.38
CA ILE A 151 8.37 -27.78 19.33
C ILE A 151 7.40 -28.63 18.53
N SER A 152 7.64 -29.94 18.51
CA SER A 152 6.75 -30.91 17.88
C SER A 152 5.48 -31.13 18.69
N ASN A 153 4.35 -31.40 18.02
CA ASN A 153 3.04 -31.53 18.66
C ASN A 153 2.71 -30.32 19.56
N GLY A 154 2.98 -29.13 19.05
CA GLY A 154 2.80 -27.88 19.77
C GLY A 154 1.34 -27.40 19.86
N ILE A 155 1.11 -26.56 20.85
CA ILE A 155 -0.11 -25.77 21.07
C ILE A 155 0.26 -24.28 21.12
N ILE A 156 -0.54 -23.45 20.46
CA ILE A 156 -0.52 -21.99 20.62
C ILE A 156 -1.94 -21.53 21.01
N LEU A 157 -2.06 -20.86 22.14
CA LEU A 157 -3.29 -20.20 22.59
C LEU A 157 -3.26 -18.74 22.15
N ILE A 158 -4.25 -18.33 21.37
CA ILE A 158 -4.45 -16.95 20.91
C ILE A 158 -5.68 -16.39 21.60
N LYS A 159 -5.50 -15.27 22.28
CA LYS A 159 -6.54 -14.59 23.00
C LYS A 159 -6.99 -13.35 22.24
N ASN A 160 -8.27 -13.34 21.90
CA ASN A 160 -8.93 -12.33 21.06
C ASN A 160 -10.04 -11.61 21.82
N LEU A 161 -10.77 -12.35 22.67
CA LEU A 161 -11.75 -11.77 23.57
C LEU A 161 -11.04 -11.37 24.85
N VAL A 162 -10.81 -10.08 25.01
CA VAL A 162 -10.48 -9.55 26.32
C VAL A 162 -11.25 -8.26 26.57
N GLY A 163 -11.43 -7.91 27.85
CA GLY A 163 -12.42 -6.95 28.34
C GLY A 163 -12.30 -5.53 27.75
N GLU A 164 -13.00 -4.57 28.34
CA GLU A 164 -13.20 -3.22 27.77
C GLU A 164 -11.92 -2.38 27.48
N GLU A 165 -10.71 -2.86 27.82
CA GLU A 165 -9.44 -2.14 27.64
C GLU A 165 -8.30 -2.91 26.93
N GLU A 166 -8.57 -4.01 26.23
CA GLU A 166 -7.48 -4.89 25.77
C GLU A 166 -7.26 -4.98 24.26
N THR A 167 -6.01 -5.31 23.90
CA THR A 167 -5.52 -5.47 22.53
C THR A 167 -5.85 -6.89 22.04
N PRO A 168 -6.76 -7.08 21.08
CA PRO A 168 -7.14 -8.42 20.63
C PRO A 168 -6.02 -9.06 19.79
N GLY A 169 -5.86 -10.38 19.94
CA GLY A 169 -5.01 -11.20 19.09
C GLY A 169 -3.60 -11.37 19.59
N LEU A 170 -3.43 -11.54 20.91
CA LEU A 170 -2.15 -11.85 21.54
C LEU A 170 -1.97 -13.36 21.72
N ILE A 171 -0.73 -13.80 21.69
CA ILE A 171 -0.33 -15.15 22.08
C ILE A 171 -0.40 -15.21 23.61
N GLU A 172 -1.35 -15.98 24.16
CA GLU A 172 -1.49 -16.15 25.61
C GLU A 172 -0.52 -17.21 26.13
N LYS A 173 -0.31 -18.30 25.37
CA LYS A 173 0.54 -19.41 25.78
C LYS A 173 1.06 -20.21 24.59
N VAL A 174 2.28 -20.72 24.70
CA VAL A 174 2.91 -21.61 23.74
C VAL A 174 3.59 -22.78 24.45
N GLY A 175 3.56 -23.99 23.88
CA GLY A 175 4.24 -25.15 24.45
C GLY A 175 3.82 -26.47 23.81
N GLY A 176 4.28 -27.59 24.37
CA GLY A 176 3.88 -28.93 23.93
C GLY A 176 2.43 -29.27 24.31
N MET A 177 1.83 -30.24 23.61
CA MET A 177 0.45 -30.68 23.85
C MET A 177 0.20 -31.16 25.29
N ASP A 178 1.22 -31.71 25.95
CA ASP A 178 1.15 -32.19 27.33
C ASP A 178 1.39 -31.08 28.38
N GLU A 179 1.87 -29.90 27.95
CA GLU A 179 2.26 -28.78 28.82
C GLU A 179 1.18 -27.69 28.90
N VAL A 180 0.40 -27.54 27.82
CA VAL A 180 -0.59 -26.46 27.68
C VAL A 180 -2.00 -27.01 27.78
N LYS A 181 -2.68 -26.69 28.89
CA LYS A 181 -4.11 -26.98 29.05
C LYS A 181 -4.94 -25.98 28.25
N ILE A 182 -5.71 -26.47 27.28
CA ILE A 182 -6.62 -25.66 26.47
C ILE A 182 -7.89 -25.35 27.29
N PRO A 183 -8.25 -24.08 27.50
CA PRO A 183 -9.51 -23.71 28.14
C PRO A 183 -10.74 -24.08 27.28
N ASP A 184 -11.89 -24.35 27.93
CA ASP A 184 -13.10 -24.83 27.23
C ASP A 184 -13.72 -23.79 26.27
N ASN A 185 -13.45 -22.50 26.47
CA ASN A 185 -13.94 -21.41 25.62
C ASN A 185 -13.12 -21.20 24.34
N TYR A 186 -12.00 -21.92 24.16
CA TYR A 186 -11.14 -21.77 23.00
C TYR A 186 -11.65 -22.61 21.81
N THR A 187 -11.72 -22.00 20.64
CA THR A 187 -12.00 -22.71 19.39
C THR A 187 -10.73 -23.40 18.91
N LYS A 188 -10.76 -24.72 18.83
CA LYS A 188 -9.63 -25.54 18.39
C LYS A 188 -9.49 -25.49 16.86
N ILE A 189 -8.28 -25.22 16.39
CA ILE A 189 -7.88 -25.32 14.99
C ILE A 189 -6.76 -26.37 14.90
N ASP A 190 -7.06 -27.51 14.30
CA ASP A 190 -6.07 -28.55 14.01
C ASP A 190 -5.24 -28.16 12.78
N LEU A 191 -3.93 -28.00 12.97
CA LEU A 191 -2.99 -27.68 11.90
C LEU A 191 -2.43 -28.93 11.18
N ASN A 192 -2.89 -30.13 11.54
CA ASN A 192 -2.60 -31.40 10.86
C ASN A 192 -1.11 -31.74 10.73
N GLY A 193 -0.31 -31.39 11.75
CA GLY A 193 1.13 -31.58 11.75
C GLY A 193 1.89 -30.60 10.84
N ASN A 194 1.24 -29.57 10.30
CA ASN A 194 1.91 -28.54 9.52
C ASN A 194 2.84 -27.68 10.40
N TYR A 195 3.73 -26.94 9.75
CA TYR A 195 4.70 -26.06 10.41
C TYR A 195 4.11 -24.67 10.58
N ILE A 196 4.21 -24.11 11.79
CA ILE A 196 3.80 -22.75 12.11
C ILE A 196 5.01 -21.93 12.52
N LEU A 197 5.07 -20.69 12.03
CA LEU A 197 6.15 -19.76 12.29
C LEU A 197 5.64 -18.32 12.31
N PRO A 198 6.41 -17.34 12.83
CA PRO A 198 6.03 -15.94 12.77
C PRO A 198 5.79 -15.53 11.32
N GLY A 199 4.86 -14.61 11.09
CA GLY A 199 4.70 -14.00 9.78
C GLY A 199 6.00 -13.30 9.38
N LEU A 200 6.38 -13.41 8.11
CA LEU A 200 7.58 -12.73 7.62
C LEU A 200 7.40 -11.21 7.71
N ILE A 201 8.52 -10.52 7.83
CA ILE A 201 8.61 -9.06 7.85
C ILE A 201 9.43 -8.62 6.64
N ASN A 202 8.85 -7.81 5.76
CA ASN A 202 9.57 -7.22 4.64
C ASN A 202 10.12 -5.84 5.04
N ALA A 203 11.42 -5.72 5.27
CA ALA A 203 12.04 -4.47 5.70
C ALA A 203 12.27 -3.46 4.57
N HIS A 204 11.97 -3.78 3.31
CA HIS A 204 12.07 -2.85 2.19
C HIS A 204 11.10 -3.22 1.06
N CYS A 205 10.08 -2.40 0.86
CA CYS A 205 9.19 -2.51 -0.30
C CYS A 205 8.61 -1.15 -0.69
N HIS A 206 7.93 -1.12 -1.83
CA HIS A 206 7.00 -0.06 -2.21
C HIS A 206 5.63 -0.66 -2.47
N LEU A 207 4.56 0.06 -2.20
CA LEU A 207 3.22 -0.42 -2.57
C LEU A 207 2.82 0.08 -3.96
N THR A 208 3.60 0.97 -4.58
CA THR A 208 3.28 1.60 -5.86
C THR A 208 3.88 0.89 -7.07
N GLY A 209 3.25 -0.20 -7.45
CA GLY A 209 3.61 -1.02 -8.61
C GLY A 209 3.37 -2.48 -8.29
N SER A 210 3.33 -3.35 -9.30
CA SER A 210 3.04 -4.79 -9.08
C SER A 210 4.27 -5.68 -9.24
N GLY A 211 5.43 -5.11 -9.52
CA GLY A 211 6.61 -5.85 -9.97
C GLY A 211 6.47 -6.46 -11.36
N LYS A 212 5.35 -6.23 -12.06
CA LYS A 212 5.20 -6.62 -13.47
C LYS A 212 6.28 -5.96 -14.33
N PRO A 213 6.88 -6.69 -15.29
CA PRO A 213 7.80 -6.10 -16.25
C PRO A 213 7.08 -4.99 -17.01
N MET A 214 7.51 -3.75 -16.79
CA MET A 214 7.14 -2.64 -17.65
C MET A 214 8.30 -2.39 -18.61
N ALA A 215 7.99 -2.02 -19.85
CA ALA A 215 9.01 -1.51 -20.74
C ALA A 215 9.48 -0.14 -20.21
N ILE A 216 10.43 -0.16 -19.27
CA ILE A 216 11.01 1.03 -18.61
C ILE A 216 11.66 1.96 -19.64
N LEU A 217 12.02 1.42 -20.82
CA LEU A 217 12.73 2.03 -21.95
C LEU A 217 12.29 3.43 -22.43
N LYS A 218 11.21 4.04 -21.95
CA LYS A 218 10.73 5.35 -22.44
C LYS A 218 10.09 6.28 -21.40
N LEU A 219 10.25 6.03 -20.10
CA LEU A 219 9.73 6.97 -19.09
C LEU A 219 10.70 8.14 -18.93
N SER A 220 10.56 9.17 -19.76
CA SER A 220 11.22 10.45 -19.49
C SER A 220 10.66 11.04 -18.19
N ASP A 221 11.44 11.90 -17.52
CA ASP A 221 11.00 12.63 -16.32
C ASP A 221 9.62 13.27 -16.52
N LYS A 222 9.36 13.81 -17.73
CA LYS A 222 8.06 14.38 -18.13
C LYS A 222 6.90 13.39 -18.11
N TRP A 223 7.13 12.13 -18.45
CA TRP A 223 6.10 11.09 -18.37
C TRP A 223 5.81 10.72 -16.92
N MET A 224 6.84 10.60 -16.08
CA MET A 224 6.70 10.36 -14.65
C MET A 224 5.99 11.52 -13.95
N GLU A 225 6.34 12.77 -14.26
CA GLU A 225 5.63 13.96 -13.78
C GLU A 225 4.14 13.95 -14.16
N ARG A 226 3.82 13.60 -15.42
CA ARG A 226 2.42 13.47 -15.87
C ARG A 226 1.67 12.37 -15.14
N LEU A 227 2.32 11.22 -14.91
CA LEU A 227 1.76 10.11 -14.16
C LEU A 227 1.47 10.55 -12.72
N VAL A 228 2.44 11.15 -12.03
CA VAL A 228 2.27 11.66 -10.66
C VAL A 228 1.18 12.73 -10.60
N SER A 229 1.13 13.64 -11.58
CA SER A 229 0.07 14.64 -11.68
C SER A 229 -1.31 14.01 -11.87
N PHE A 230 -1.42 12.94 -12.66
CA PHE A 230 -2.66 12.18 -12.81
C PHE A 230 -3.03 11.48 -11.51
N LEU A 231 -2.08 10.80 -10.86
CA LEU A 231 -2.28 10.12 -9.58
C LEU A 231 -2.68 11.09 -8.46
N ALA A 232 -2.29 12.37 -8.56
CA ALA A 232 -2.69 13.41 -7.61
C ALA A 232 -4.16 13.85 -7.76
N THR A 233 -4.82 13.56 -8.88
CA THR A 233 -6.26 13.83 -9.07
C THR A 233 -7.11 12.95 -8.14
N PRO A 234 -8.35 13.35 -7.80
CA PRO A 234 -9.23 12.52 -6.96
C PRO A 234 -9.41 11.08 -7.47
N ILE A 235 -9.57 10.91 -8.78
CA ILE A 235 -9.69 9.58 -9.40
C ILE A 235 -8.35 8.82 -9.35
N GLY A 236 -7.24 9.50 -9.66
CA GLY A 236 -5.90 8.91 -9.60
C GLY A 236 -5.56 8.37 -8.21
N ARG A 237 -5.90 9.13 -7.15
CA ARG A 237 -5.70 8.70 -5.76
C ARG A 237 -6.47 7.43 -5.42
N VAL A 238 -7.72 7.30 -5.89
CA VAL A 238 -8.53 6.10 -5.69
C VAL A 238 -7.91 4.88 -6.38
N ILE A 239 -7.43 5.05 -7.61
CA ILE A 239 -6.74 3.98 -8.36
C ILE A 239 -5.46 3.55 -7.64
N LEU A 240 -4.62 4.53 -7.25
CA LEU A 240 -3.38 4.31 -6.54
C LEU A 240 -3.61 3.53 -5.23
N LYS A 241 -4.52 4.02 -4.40
CA LYS A 241 -4.86 3.38 -3.12
C LYS A 241 -5.34 1.95 -3.30
N ARG A 242 -6.18 1.70 -4.32
CA ARG A 242 -6.68 0.35 -4.62
C ARG A 242 -5.56 -0.59 -5.01
N MET A 243 -4.60 -0.14 -5.81
CA MET A 243 -3.42 -0.91 -6.18
C MET A 243 -2.56 -1.22 -4.95
N MET A 244 -2.24 -0.21 -4.14
CA MET A 244 -1.42 -0.37 -2.93
C MET A 244 -2.03 -1.37 -1.95
N LYS A 245 -3.35 -1.26 -1.71
CA LYS A 245 -4.09 -2.23 -0.90
C LYS A 245 -4.03 -3.64 -1.48
N LYS A 246 -4.19 -3.80 -2.80
CA LYS A 246 -4.08 -5.10 -3.45
C LYS A 246 -2.70 -5.72 -3.18
N ASN A 247 -1.63 -4.95 -3.36
CA ASN A 247 -0.26 -5.43 -3.16
C ASN A 247 0.01 -5.80 -1.70
N ALA A 248 -0.43 -4.97 -0.75
CA ALA A 248 -0.31 -5.26 0.68
C ALA A 248 -1.08 -6.54 1.07
N LEU A 249 -2.30 -6.74 0.55
CA LEU A 249 -3.07 -7.97 0.78
C LEU A 249 -2.39 -9.19 0.15
N ASN A 250 -1.76 -9.02 -1.02
CA ASN A 250 -1.05 -10.11 -1.68
C ASN A 250 0.17 -10.58 -0.87
N ALA A 251 0.92 -9.63 -0.31
CA ALA A 251 2.01 -9.91 0.63
C ALA A 251 1.51 -10.65 1.88
N LEU A 252 0.41 -10.17 2.47
CA LEU A 252 -0.21 -10.83 3.62
C LEU A 252 -0.63 -12.26 3.31
N HIS A 253 -1.25 -12.49 2.16
CA HIS A 253 -1.65 -13.83 1.72
C HIS A 253 -0.45 -14.76 1.50
N ALA A 254 0.71 -14.21 1.18
CA ALA A 254 1.98 -14.93 1.06
C ALA A 254 2.76 -15.03 2.40
N GLY A 255 2.12 -14.74 3.54
CA GLY A 255 2.72 -14.89 4.86
C GLY A 255 3.52 -13.69 5.38
N VAL A 256 3.55 -12.57 4.64
CA VAL A 256 4.20 -11.32 5.07
C VAL A 256 3.23 -10.50 5.93
N THR A 257 3.43 -10.48 7.24
CA THR A 257 2.50 -9.82 8.19
C THR A 257 2.90 -8.39 8.54
N THR A 258 4.14 -7.98 8.26
CA THR A 258 4.62 -6.61 8.45
C THR A 258 5.47 -6.16 7.26
N MET A 259 5.34 -4.90 6.85
CA MET A 259 6.09 -4.31 5.73
C MET A 259 6.59 -2.90 6.07
N LYS A 260 7.81 -2.56 5.64
CA LYS A 260 8.39 -1.21 5.70
C LYS A 260 8.39 -0.58 4.31
N THR A 261 7.54 0.44 4.08
CA THR A 261 7.44 1.15 2.79
C THR A 261 8.47 2.27 2.69
N MET A 262 9.27 2.27 1.62
CA MET A 262 10.51 3.05 1.58
C MET A 262 10.43 4.41 0.90
N SER A 263 9.39 4.72 0.13
CA SER A 263 9.07 6.07 -0.35
C SER A 263 7.95 5.95 -1.37
N ASP A 264 6.71 6.21 -0.97
CA ASP A 264 5.55 6.10 -1.87
C ASP A 264 4.98 7.49 -2.21
N PRO A 265 4.47 7.68 -3.44
CA PRO A 265 3.92 8.96 -3.89
C PRO A 265 2.73 9.40 -3.04
N LEU A 266 2.63 10.73 -2.87
CA LEU A 266 1.48 11.42 -2.27
C LEU A 266 1.17 11.06 -0.81
N TYR A 267 2.09 10.42 -0.08
CA TYR A 267 1.85 9.87 1.26
C TYR A 267 0.71 8.84 1.31
N MET A 268 0.45 8.18 0.16
CA MET A 268 -0.66 7.24 0.05
C MET A 268 -0.44 5.98 0.89
N ASP A 269 0.82 5.65 1.19
CA ASP A 269 1.20 4.58 2.11
C ASP A 269 0.71 4.87 3.54
N LEU A 270 0.84 6.11 4.01
CA LEU A 270 0.27 6.54 5.30
C LEU A 270 -1.25 6.38 5.32
N GLU A 271 -1.95 6.78 4.24
CA GLU A 271 -3.40 6.58 4.15
C GLU A 271 -3.79 5.09 4.21
N VAL A 272 -3.00 4.20 3.58
CA VAL A 272 -3.25 2.75 3.63
C VAL A 272 -2.95 2.19 5.03
N ARG A 273 -1.83 2.59 5.65
CA ARG A 273 -1.46 2.23 7.03
C ARG A 273 -2.57 2.59 8.01
N ASP A 274 -3.03 3.84 7.96
CA ASP A 274 -4.05 4.34 8.87
C ASP A 274 -5.38 3.59 8.68
N GLU A 275 -5.77 3.29 7.44
CA GLU A 275 -6.96 2.47 7.17
C GLU A 275 -6.83 1.02 7.68
N ILE A 276 -5.62 0.45 7.75
CA ILE A 276 -5.37 -0.87 8.36
C ILE A 276 -5.49 -0.77 9.88
N ASN A 277 -4.85 0.23 10.47
CA ASN A 277 -4.86 0.47 11.92
C ASN A 277 -6.28 0.74 12.45
N GLU A 278 -7.09 1.47 11.68
CA GLU A 278 -8.51 1.75 11.97
C GLU A 278 -9.45 0.57 11.63
N GLY A 279 -8.91 -0.55 11.12
CA GLY A 279 -9.68 -1.75 10.76
C GLY A 279 -10.58 -1.59 9.51
N LYS A 280 -10.46 -0.49 8.77
CA LYS A 280 -11.19 -0.26 7.51
C LYS A 280 -10.74 -1.18 6.39
N PHE A 281 -9.52 -1.71 6.47
CA PHE A 281 -8.94 -2.63 5.51
C PHE A 281 -8.12 -3.71 6.23
N LEU A 282 -8.28 -4.97 5.83
CA LEU A 282 -7.43 -6.06 6.28
C LEU A 282 -6.13 -6.05 5.47
N GLY A 283 -5.00 -5.90 6.15
CA GLY A 283 -3.67 -5.89 5.55
C GLY A 283 -2.57 -6.15 6.59
N PRO A 284 -1.31 -6.25 6.15
CA PRO A 284 -0.17 -6.37 7.05
C PRO A 284 0.03 -5.07 7.82
N ARG A 285 0.76 -5.12 8.93
CA ARG A 285 1.23 -3.90 9.61
C ARG A 285 2.18 -3.15 8.69
N LEU A 286 1.99 -1.84 8.56
CA LEU A 286 2.84 -1.00 7.72
C LEU A 286 3.63 -0.01 8.58
N LEU A 287 4.93 0.09 8.32
CA LEU A 287 5.78 1.18 8.76
C LEU A 287 6.15 1.99 7.53
N CYS A 288 5.85 3.28 7.53
CA CYS A 288 5.83 4.08 6.32
C CYS A 288 6.78 5.27 6.42
N ALA A 289 7.63 5.44 5.41
CA ALA A 289 8.49 6.62 5.28
C ALA A 289 7.74 7.84 4.72
N GLY A 290 6.56 7.63 4.11
CA GLY A 290 5.91 8.66 3.32
C GLY A 290 6.77 9.00 2.10
N LYS A 291 7.07 10.28 1.92
CA LYS A 291 7.96 10.73 0.83
C LYS A 291 9.43 10.63 1.23
N GLY A 292 10.25 10.01 0.38
CA GLY A 292 11.70 10.07 0.51
C GLY A 292 12.25 11.50 0.35
N ILE A 293 13.55 11.66 0.52
CA ILE A 293 14.27 12.93 0.33
C ILE A 293 15.47 12.68 -0.58
N CYS A 294 15.56 13.45 -1.66
CA CYS A 294 16.65 13.36 -2.65
C CYS A 294 17.11 14.77 -3.08
N VAL A 295 18.24 14.83 -3.78
CA VAL A 295 18.70 16.04 -4.46
C VAL A 295 18.02 16.22 -5.82
N THR A 296 18.20 17.38 -6.44
CA THR A 296 17.72 17.66 -7.80
C THR A 296 18.31 16.65 -8.80
N GLY A 297 17.42 15.96 -9.52
CA GLY A 297 17.79 14.92 -10.48
C GLY A 297 18.30 13.62 -9.84
N GLY A 298 18.11 13.47 -8.52
CA GLY A 298 18.51 12.27 -7.78
C GLY A 298 17.56 11.09 -7.96
N HIS A 299 17.94 9.93 -7.39
CA HIS A 299 17.11 8.73 -7.45
C HIS A 299 15.73 8.97 -6.81
N GLY A 300 14.68 8.38 -7.40
CA GLY A 300 13.32 8.44 -6.87
C GLY A 300 12.66 9.83 -6.87
N VAL A 301 13.22 10.80 -7.60
CA VAL A 301 12.80 12.22 -7.60
C VAL A 301 11.30 12.45 -7.78
N ALA A 302 10.61 11.62 -8.57
CA ALA A 302 9.17 11.74 -8.82
C ALA A 302 8.31 11.48 -7.56
N MET A 303 8.86 10.81 -6.55
CA MET A 303 8.16 10.35 -5.34
C MET A 303 8.70 11.01 -4.06
N ALA A 304 9.84 11.70 -4.14
CA ALA A 304 10.54 12.30 -3.02
C ALA A 304 10.31 13.83 -2.88
N HIS A 305 10.74 14.39 -1.75
CA HIS A 305 11.03 15.82 -1.64
C HIS A 305 12.40 16.10 -2.24
N ILE A 306 12.46 17.07 -3.16
CA ILE A 306 13.73 17.60 -3.67
C ILE A 306 14.28 18.61 -2.66
N ALA A 307 15.55 18.45 -2.29
CA ALA A 307 16.26 19.31 -1.37
C ALA A 307 17.77 19.33 -1.69
N ASP A 308 18.30 20.51 -2.01
CA ASP A 308 19.69 20.73 -2.47
C ASP A 308 20.55 21.47 -1.42
N SER A 309 20.12 21.42 -0.15
CA SER A 309 20.90 21.97 0.96
C SER A 309 20.46 21.41 2.32
N LYS A 310 21.34 21.51 3.33
CA LYS A 310 21.01 21.19 4.74
C LYS A 310 19.73 21.85 5.24
N VAL A 311 19.46 23.10 4.83
CA VAL A 311 18.24 23.83 5.25
C VAL A 311 16.98 23.20 4.64
N GLU A 312 17.05 22.81 3.37
CA GLU A 312 15.95 22.15 2.67
C GLU A 312 15.73 20.73 3.16
N ILE A 313 16.80 19.97 3.42
CA ILE A 313 16.74 18.64 4.05
C ILE A 313 16.01 18.71 5.39
N ARG A 314 16.42 19.64 6.26
CA ARG A 314 15.74 19.89 7.54
C ARG A 314 14.26 20.18 7.36
N LYS A 315 13.90 21.00 6.37
CA LYS A 315 12.49 21.32 6.07
C LYS A 315 11.73 20.09 5.56
N ALA A 316 12.35 19.26 4.73
CA ALA A 316 11.76 18.03 4.21
C ALA A 316 11.51 17.01 5.33
N VAL A 317 12.48 16.75 6.20
CA VAL A 317 12.31 15.88 7.38
C VAL A 317 11.17 16.38 8.27
N ARG A 318 11.11 17.69 8.56
CA ARG A 318 10.03 18.27 9.37
C ARG A 318 8.65 18.18 8.72
N ARG A 319 8.57 18.17 7.38
CA ARG A 319 7.31 17.89 6.68
C ARG A 319 6.88 16.44 6.92
N ASN A 320 7.79 15.49 6.76
CA ASN A 320 7.49 14.08 7.03
C ASN A 320 7.08 13.85 8.50
N LEU A 321 7.78 14.47 9.46
CA LEU A 321 7.41 14.42 10.88
C LEU A 321 5.98 14.95 11.12
N ARG A 322 5.57 16.03 10.44
CA ARG A 322 4.20 16.55 10.52
C ARG A 322 3.17 15.55 10.02
N GLU A 323 3.48 14.79 8.97
CA GLU A 323 2.61 13.75 8.41
C GLU A 323 2.63 12.45 9.25
N ARG A 324 3.44 12.39 10.33
CA ARG A 324 3.53 11.24 11.24
C ARG A 324 3.98 9.96 10.54
N VAL A 325 5.07 10.08 9.78
CA VAL A 325 5.82 8.93 9.24
C VAL A 325 6.44 8.12 10.38
N ASP A 326 6.70 6.84 10.15
CA ASP A 326 7.29 5.92 11.13
C ASP A 326 8.83 5.95 11.10
N PHE A 327 9.42 6.40 10.00
CA PHE A 327 10.86 6.59 9.82
C PHE A 327 11.14 7.58 8.67
N ILE A 328 12.39 7.98 8.48
CA ILE A 328 12.81 8.85 7.37
C ILE A 328 13.53 8.03 6.31
N LYS A 329 13.16 8.19 5.03
CA LYS A 329 13.96 7.72 3.89
C LYS A 329 14.72 8.89 3.26
N ILE A 330 16.01 8.69 3.02
CA ILE A 330 16.81 9.50 2.11
C ILE A 330 17.34 8.65 0.94
N LEU A 331 17.78 9.30 -0.12
CA LEU A 331 18.35 8.67 -1.31
C LEU A 331 19.74 9.27 -1.55
N SER A 332 20.76 8.68 -0.90
CA SER A 332 22.12 9.25 -0.87
C SER A 332 22.92 8.99 -2.13
N THR A 333 22.57 7.96 -2.91
CA THR A 333 23.17 7.65 -4.22
C THR A 333 22.15 7.64 -5.35
N GLY A 334 22.62 7.62 -6.59
CA GLY A 334 21.81 7.28 -7.76
C GLY A 334 21.50 5.77 -7.82
N GLY A 335 20.43 5.41 -8.54
CA GLY A 335 20.04 4.01 -8.76
C GLY A 335 20.39 3.47 -10.15
N VAL A 336 20.26 2.16 -10.35
CA VAL A 336 20.41 1.47 -11.66
C VAL A 336 19.58 2.14 -12.77
N MET A 337 18.35 2.58 -12.46
CA MET A 337 17.44 3.16 -13.45
C MET A 337 17.80 4.60 -13.86
N ASP A 338 18.64 5.29 -13.11
CA ASP A 338 19.01 6.70 -13.39
C ASP A 338 20.34 6.82 -14.16
N ALA A 339 21.13 5.74 -14.18
CA ALA A 339 22.44 5.72 -14.79
C ALA A 339 22.37 5.90 -16.31
N ARG A 340 23.17 6.82 -16.86
CA ARG A 340 23.22 7.09 -18.31
C ARG A 340 24.41 6.43 -18.99
N LYS A 341 25.39 5.99 -18.22
CA LYS A 341 26.54 5.21 -18.66
C LYS A 341 26.80 4.06 -17.69
N VAL A 342 27.55 3.08 -18.17
CA VAL A 342 28.03 1.97 -17.35
C VAL A 342 28.95 2.51 -16.25
N GLY A 343 28.72 2.08 -15.01
CA GLY A 343 29.44 2.51 -13.82
C GLY A 343 28.93 3.81 -13.18
N GLU A 344 27.88 4.46 -13.71
CA GLU A 344 27.27 5.65 -13.08
C GLU A 344 26.21 5.30 -12.03
N ALA A 345 25.68 4.06 -12.03
CA ALA A 345 24.77 3.59 -10.99
C ALA A 345 25.47 3.61 -9.63
N GLY A 346 24.76 3.98 -8.56
CA GLY A 346 25.35 4.11 -7.23
C GLY A 346 26.23 5.34 -6.99
N ARG A 347 26.41 6.27 -7.95
CA ARG A 347 27.18 7.49 -7.71
C ARG A 347 26.61 8.27 -6.51
N PRO A 348 27.44 8.74 -5.56
CA PRO A 348 26.99 9.64 -4.51
C PRO A 348 26.27 10.89 -5.04
N GLN A 349 25.20 11.27 -4.35
CA GLN A 349 24.31 12.36 -4.73
C GLN A 349 24.05 13.33 -3.58
N MET A 350 24.08 12.87 -2.33
CA MET A 350 24.00 13.72 -1.15
C MET A 350 25.37 13.85 -0.50
N THR A 351 25.71 15.03 -0.01
CA THR A 351 26.92 15.21 0.81
C THR A 351 26.75 14.59 2.20
N ILE A 352 27.83 14.17 2.86
CA ILE A 352 27.83 13.72 4.27
C ILE A 352 27.08 14.70 5.17
N GLY A 353 27.28 16.00 4.97
CA GLY A 353 26.63 17.04 5.77
C GLY A 353 25.11 17.14 5.55
N GLU A 354 24.59 16.73 4.40
CA GLU A 354 23.15 16.64 4.12
C GLU A 354 22.56 15.37 4.73
N ILE A 355 23.26 14.23 4.60
CA ILE A 355 22.90 12.96 5.24
C ILE A 355 22.82 13.16 6.76
N GLU A 356 23.86 13.72 7.36
CA GLU A 356 23.92 14.02 8.81
C GLU A 356 22.79 14.96 9.24
N THR A 357 22.42 15.93 8.40
CA THR A 357 21.29 16.82 8.71
C THR A 357 19.97 16.06 8.73
N ALA A 358 19.78 15.09 7.84
CA ALA A 358 18.59 14.25 7.85
C ALA A 358 18.53 13.37 9.11
N CYS A 359 19.65 12.74 9.46
CA CYS A 359 19.80 11.92 10.66
C CYS A 359 19.52 12.74 11.93
N ILE A 360 20.18 13.88 12.12
CA ILE A 360 19.95 14.76 13.29
C ILE A 360 18.47 15.14 13.44
N GLU A 361 17.79 15.54 12.36
CA GLU A 361 16.39 15.94 12.46
C GLU A 361 15.44 14.74 12.65
N GLY A 362 15.72 13.60 12.03
CA GLY A 362 14.97 12.36 12.21
C GLY A 362 15.08 11.81 13.64
N HIS A 363 16.30 11.71 14.15
CA HIS A 363 16.60 11.24 15.51
C HIS A 363 16.04 12.15 16.60
N ARG A 364 15.96 13.47 16.37
CA ARG A 364 15.24 14.40 17.28
C ARG A 364 13.73 14.12 17.35
N GLY A 365 13.17 13.51 16.31
CA GLY A 365 11.81 12.96 16.31
C GLY A 365 11.72 11.52 16.82
N ASN A 366 12.82 10.94 17.31
CA ASN A 366 12.96 9.53 17.67
C ASN A 366 12.62 8.58 16.50
N LEU A 367 12.94 8.98 15.27
CA LEU A 367 12.71 8.19 14.06
C LEU A 367 14.02 7.69 13.49
N LEU A 368 14.05 6.42 13.05
CA LEU A 368 15.15 5.84 12.30
C LEU A 368 15.29 6.52 10.93
N VAL A 369 16.51 6.52 10.37
CA VAL A 369 16.81 7.02 9.03
C VAL A 369 17.39 5.90 8.16
N ALA A 370 16.69 5.59 7.08
CA ALA A 370 17.11 4.63 6.05
C ALA A 370 17.63 5.37 4.82
N THR A 371 18.67 4.86 4.16
CA THR A 371 19.18 5.42 2.90
C THR A 371 19.21 4.41 1.76
N HIS A 372 18.81 4.82 0.56
CA HIS A 372 19.17 4.09 -0.67
C HIS A 372 20.65 4.34 -0.99
N CYS A 373 21.43 3.27 -1.12
CA CYS A 373 22.86 3.36 -1.40
C CYS A 373 23.35 2.14 -2.19
N GLU A 374 23.88 2.35 -3.40
CA GLU A 374 24.34 1.28 -4.31
C GLU A 374 25.85 1.35 -4.62
N SER A 375 26.67 1.98 -3.76
CA SER A 375 28.13 2.03 -3.95
C SER A 375 28.92 2.02 -2.64
N SER A 376 30.18 1.59 -2.72
CA SER A 376 31.08 1.55 -1.56
C SER A 376 31.40 2.95 -1.00
N GLU A 377 31.60 3.94 -1.88
CA GLU A 377 31.77 5.35 -1.48
C GLU A 377 30.50 5.87 -0.79
N GLY A 378 29.33 5.55 -1.32
CA GLY A 378 28.05 5.90 -0.67
C GLY A 378 27.87 5.24 0.69
N ILE A 379 28.38 4.01 0.90
CA ILE A 379 28.32 3.33 2.20
C ILE A 379 29.14 4.12 3.23
N GLU A 380 30.37 4.51 2.88
CA GLU A 380 31.24 5.30 3.75
C GLU A 380 30.54 6.61 4.15
N GLU A 381 30.05 7.38 3.17
CA GLU A 381 29.36 8.65 3.42
C GLU A 381 28.06 8.49 4.23
N ALA A 382 27.29 7.42 3.97
CA ALA A 382 26.07 7.13 4.70
C ALA A 382 26.36 6.81 6.18
N LEU A 383 27.37 5.97 6.44
CA LEU A 383 27.79 5.64 7.79
C LEU A 383 28.31 6.87 8.54
N GLU A 384 29.15 7.68 7.91
CA GLU A 384 29.64 8.95 8.48
C GLU A 384 28.52 9.96 8.77
N GLY A 385 27.45 9.92 7.97
CA GLY A 385 26.24 10.69 8.18
C GLY A 385 25.34 10.16 9.30
N GLY A 386 25.55 8.93 9.77
CA GLY A 386 24.83 8.36 10.91
C GLY A 386 23.50 7.68 10.58
N VAL A 387 23.34 7.12 9.38
CA VAL A 387 22.10 6.40 9.05
C VAL A 387 21.90 5.14 9.91
N ASP A 388 20.64 4.73 10.09
CA ASP A 388 20.27 3.55 10.87
C ASP A 388 20.15 2.28 10.01
N SER A 389 19.79 2.43 8.73
CA SER A 389 19.84 1.33 7.76
C SER A 389 20.31 1.79 6.38
N ILE A 390 21.15 0.97 5.76
CA ILE A 390 21.60 1.11 4.38
C ILE A 390 20.86 0.07 3.55
N GLU A 391 20.10 0.55 2.57
CA GLU A 391 19.35 -0.29 1.65
C GLU A 391 20.16 -0.57 0.38
N HIS A 392 20.02 -1.77 -0.17
CA HIS A 392 20.80 -2.33 -1.29
C HIS A 392 22.25 -2.62 -0.90
N GLY A 393 23.01 -1.57 -0.63
CA GLY A 393 24.44 -1.65 -0.36
C GLY A 393 25.26 -1.98 -1.61
N ALA A 394 26.49 -2.37 -1.35
CA ALA A 394 27.53 -2.67 -2.33
C ALA A 394 28.62 -3.49 -1.61
N THR A 395 29.75 -3.72 -2.29
CA THR A 395 30.93 -4.28 -1.62
C THR A 395 31.31 -3.39 -0.44
N ILE A 396 31.34 -3.96 0.78
CA ILE A 396 31.62 -3.22 2.01
C ILE A 396 33.14 -3.12 2.19
N PRO A 397 33.72 -1.89 2.22
CA PRO A 397 35.12 -1.69 2.57
C PRO A 397 35.43 -2.20 3.99
N GLU A 398 36.63 -2.74 4.20
CA GLU A 398 37.02 -3.33 5.50
C GLU A 398 36.98 -2.32 6.65
N ASP A 399 37.39 -1.09 6.38
CA ASP A 399 37.41 0.04 7.31
C ASP A 399 36.01 0.56 7.67
N CYS A 400 34.98 0.24 6.88
CA CYS A 400 33.59 0.55 7.20
C CYS A 400 32.96 -0.41 8.22
N VAL A 401 33.51 -1.63 8.38
CA VAL A 401 32.94 -2.67 9.27
C VAL A 401 32.81 -2.21 10.74
N PRO A 402 33.83 -1.58 11.36
CA PRO A 402 33.71 -1.06 12.72
C PRO A 402 32.59 -0.04 12.88
N LEU A 403 32.38 0.82 11.88
CA LEU A 403 31.39 1.88 11.92
C LEU A 403 29.96 1.33 11.76
N PHE A 404 29.73 0.31 10.93
CA PHE A 404 28.47 -0.43 10.91
C PHE A 404 28.09 -0.97 12.31
N LYS A 405 29.06 -1.56 13.01
CA LYS A 405 28.83 -2.18 14.31
C LYS A 405 28.65 -1.18 15.44
N ASN A 406 29.35 -0.05 15.37
CA ASN A 406 29.40 0.99 16.40
C ASN A 406 29.34 2.37 15.74
N ASN A 407 28.13 2.78 15.33
CA ASN A 407 27.90 4.10 14.73
C ASN A 407 27.39 5.09 15.79
N PRO A 408 28.24 5.97 16.36
CA PRO A 408 27.80 6.88 17.42
C PRO A 408 26.84 7.97 16.93
N LYS A 409 26.67 8.12 15.61
CA LYS A 409 25.75 9.09 15.01
C LYS A 409 24.39 8.47 14.63
N SER A 410 24.27 7.15 14.62
CA SER A 410 22.96 6.51 14.42
C SER A 410 22.15 6.50 15.71
N LEU A 411 20.83 6.35 15.61
CA LEU A 411 19.92 6.49 16.75
C LEU A 411 20.20 5.45 17.85
N ARG A 412 20.63 4.26 17.44
CA ARG A 412 20.82 3.09 18.32
C ARG A 412 22.28 2.66 18.48
N GLY A 413 23.23 3.43 17.93
CA GLY A 413 24.65 3.14 18.06
C GLY A 413 25.20 2.11 17.05
N PHE A 414 24.42 1.70 16.05
CA PHE A 414 24.82 0.79 14.97
C PHE A 414 23.99 1.06 13.71
N THR A 415 24.41 0.50 12.58
CA THR A 415 23.71 0.59 11.28
C THR A 415 23.42 -0.82 10.76
N TYR A 416 22.22 -1.03 10.20
CA TYR A 416 21.84 -2.26 9.50
C TYR A 416 22.18 -2.18 8.00
N LEU A 417 22.48 -3.32 7.38
CA LEU A 417 22.42 -3.50 5.93
C LEU A 417 21.12 -4.23 5.56
N VAL A 418 20.40 -3.77 4.53
CA VAL A 418 19.25 -4.46 3.94
C VAL A 418 19.53 -4.67 2.45
N PRO A 419 20.10 -5.84 2.05
CA PRO A 419 20.67 -6.03 0.72
C PRO A 419 19.69 -6.01 -0.46
N THR A 420 18.44 -6.45 -0.28
CA THR A 420 17.42 -6.47 -1.35
C THR A 420 17.86 -7.15 -2.65
N ILE A 421 18.48 -8.33 -2.55
CA ILE A 421 18.98 -9.13 -3.69
C ILE A 421 17.87 -9.36 -4.73
N SER A 422 16.63 -9.56 -4.28
CA SER A 422 15.46 -9.70 -5.17
C SER A 422 15.24 -8.51 -6.12
N ALA A 423 15.71 -7.31 -5.78
CA ALA A 423 15.46 -6.08 -6.53
C ALA A 423 16.18 -6.07 -7.88
N GLY A 424 17.46 -6.42 -7.90
CA GLY A 424 18.29 -6.40 -9.11
C GLY A 424 18.33 -7.75 -9.84
N MET A 425 18.06 -8.86 -9.14
CA MET A 425 18.21 -10.22 -9.68
C MET A 425 17.51 -10.42 -11.03
N GLY A 426 16.27 -9.98 -11.19
CA GLY A 426 15.55 -10.15 -12.46
C GLY A 426 16.20 -9.39 -13.62
N LEU A 427 16.66 -8.17 -13.39
CA LEU A 427 17.37 -7.38 -14.40
C LEU A 427 18.79 -7.91 -14.64
N ALA A 428 19.44 -8.47 -13.63
CA ALA A 428 20.78 -9.04 -13.72
C ALA A 428 20.84 -10.42 -14.38
N SER A 429 19.84 -11.30 -14.19
CA SER A 429 19.86 -12.67 -14.72
C SER A 429 19.13 -12.84 -16.06
N LEU A 430 18.00 -12.16 -16.28
CA LEU A 430 17.19 -12.39 -17.50
C LEU A 430 17.78 -11.72 -18.75
N PRO A 431 17.64 -12.31 -19.95
CA PRO A 431 18.09 -11.68 -21.19
C PRO A 431 17.48 -10.29 -21.39
N LYS A 432 18.22 -9.39 -22.05
CA LYS A 432 17.74 -8.02 -22.32
C LYS A 432 16.51 -8.01 -23.24
N GLU A 433 16.34 -9.05 -24.05
CA GLU A 433 15.19 -9.26 -24.92
C GLU A 433 13.90 -9.45 -24.09
N THR A 434 14.00 -10.13 -22.94
CA THR A 434 12.91 -10.31 -21.99
C THR A 434 12.65 -9.01 -21.21
N THR A 435 13.69 -8.46 -20.58
CA THR A 435 13.56 -7.31 -19.67
C THR A 435 13.31 -6.00 -20.42
N LYS A 436 13.64 -5.95 -21.72
CA LYS A 436 13.55 -4.78 -22.58
C LYS A 436 14.27 -3.60 -21.94
N ILE A 437 15.52 -3.80 -21.50
CA ILE A 437 16.40 -2.72 -21.02
C ILE A 437 17.54 -2.48 -22.02
N THR A 438 18.26 -1.38 -21.87
CA THR A 438 19.46 -1.10 -22.68
C THR A 438 20.62 -2.01 -22.28
N GLU A 439 21.62 -2.14 -23.15
CA GLU A 439 22.83 -2.90 -22.82
C GLU A 439 23.55 -2.27 -21.62
N GLU A 440 23.60 -0.94 -21.58
CA GLU A 440 24.20 -0.16 -20.51
C GLU A 440 23.47 -0.40 -19.17
N SER A 441 22.13 -0.38 -19.19
CA SER A 441 21.32 -0.71 -18.00
C SER A 441 21.51 -2.15 -17.56
N LYS A 442 21.65 -3.10 -18.50
CA LYS A 442 21.90 -4.51 -18.19
C LYS A 442 23.25 -4.71 -17.50
N GLN A 443 24.31 -4.06 -17.99
CA GLN A 443 25.63 -4.12 -17.39
C GLN A 443 25.65 -3.47 -16.00
N ASN A 444 24.98 -2.33 -15.82
CA ASN A 444 24.82 -1.71 -14.50
C ASN A 444 24.05 -2.62 -13.54
N ALA A 445 22.97 -3.26 -13.99
CA ALA A 445 22.21 -4.19 -13.14
C ALA A 445 23.08 -5.36 -12.65
N ILE A 446 23.91 -5.95 -13.52
CA ILE A 446 24.85 -7.00 -13.13
C ILE A 446 25.87 -6.49 -12.11
N LEU A 447 26.51 -5.34 -12.38
CA LEU A 447 27.54 -4.78 -11.49
C LEU A 447 26.99 -4.44 -10.09
N ILE A 448 25.80 -3.84 -10.02
CA ILE A 448 25.16 -3.52 -8.75
C ILE A 448 24.75 -4.80 -8.02
N GLU A 449 24.14 -5.77 -8.72
CA GLU A 449 23.73 -7.04 -8.12
C GLU A 449 24.91 -7.81 -7.52
N GLU A 450 26.01 -7.96 -8.27
CA GLU A 450 27.24 -8.56 -7.74
C GLU A 450 27.77 -7.81 -6.51
N GLY A 451 27.70 -6.48 -6.54
CA GLY A 451 28.08 -5.62 -5.42
C GLY A 451 27.23 -5.88 -4.17
N MET A 452 25.91 -5.97 -4.32
CA MET A 452 24.97 -6.25 -3.23
C MET A 452 25.21 -7.64 -2.64
N ILE A 453 25.43 -8.67 -3.47
CA ILE A 453 25.73 -10.03 -3.01
C ILE A 453 27.05 -10.06 -2.23
N LYS A 454 28.11 -9.42 -2.75
CA LYS A 454 29.40 -9.29 -2.03
C LYS A 454 29.24 -8.53 -0.71
N GLY A 455 28.39 -7.51 -0.69
CA GLY A 455 28.02 -6.77 0.52
C GLY A 455 27.35 -7.65 1.56
N LEU A 456 26.36 -8.46 1.16
CA LEU A 456 25.69 -9.45 2.00
C LEU A 456 26.69 -10.47 2.58
N GLN A 457 27.56 -11.04 1.75
CA GLN A 457 28.61 -11.99 2.17
C GLN A 457 29.50 -11.36 3.25
N LYS A 458 30.06 -10.17 2.95
CA LYS A 458 30.95 -9.46 3.88
C LYS A 458 30.23 -9.09 5.18
N ALA A 459 28.98 -8.65 5.10
CA ALA A 459 28.18 -8.31 6.27
C ALA A 459 27.98 -9.54 7.16
N TYR A 460 27.66 -10.68 6.57
CA TYR A 460 27.43 -11.93 7.31
C TYR A 460 28.72 -12.44 7.96
N GLU A 461 29.80 -12.56 7.20
CA GLU A 461 31.12 -12.99 7.69
C GLU A 461 31.66 -12.09 8.80
N SER A 462 31.39 -10.79 8.69
CA SER A 462 31.88 -9.80 9.65
C SER A 462 30.94 -9.61 10.83
N GLY A 463 29.75 -10.23 10.88
CA GLY A 463 28.77 -10.01 11.94
C GLY A 463 28.21 -8.58 11.97
N ILE A 464 28.04 -7.96 10.80
CA ILE A 464 27.21 -6.75 10.63
C ILE A 464 25.74 -7.18 10.73
N ARG A 465 24.90 -6.29 11.26
CA ARG A 465 23.46 -6.53 11.35
C ARG A 465 22.84 -6.47 9.95
N ILE A 466 22.11 -7.51 9.57
CA ILE A 466 21.48 -7.64 8.25
C ILE A 466 19.97 -7.68 8.44
N GLY A 467 19.21 -6.96 7.61
CA GLY A 467 17.77 -7.08 7.47
C GLY A 467 17.36 -7.69 6.14
N VAL A 468 16.15 -8.24 6.09
CA VAL A 468 15.58 -8.85 4.87
C VAL A 468 14.55 -7.90 4.27
N GLY A 469 14.77 -7.47 3.04
CA GLY A 469 13.81 -6.69 2.25
C GLY A 469 13.92 -7.07 0.78
N THR A 470 12.96 -6.71 -0.06
CA THR A 470 12.96 -7.16 -1.48
C THR A 470 12.95 -6.03 -2.49
N ASP A 471 12.63 -4.82 -2.07
CA ASP A 471 12.24 -3.73 -2.96
C ASP A 471 11.04 -4.12 -3.86
N ALA A 472 10.08 -4.86 -3.29
CA ALA A 472 8.90 -5.31 -4.02
C ALA A 472 8.17 -4.11 -4.64
N SER A 473 7.84 -4.22 -5.94
CA SER A 473 7.31 -3.20 -6.87
C SER A 473 8.27 -2.95 -8.04
N VAL A 474 9.59 -3.06 -7.82
CA VAL A 474 10.60 -3.08 -8.88
C VAL A 474 10.32 -4.27 -9.81
N PRO A 475 10.53 -4.15 -11.14
CA PRO A 475 10.28 -5.24 -12.07
C PRO A 475 10.93 -6.55 -11.60
N TYR A 476 10.15 -7.62 -11.64
CA TYR A 476 10.53 -8.97 -11.18
C TYR A 476 10.71 -9.14 -9.66
N SER A 477 10.58 -8.08 -8.86
CA SER A 477 10.50 -8.16 -7.40
C SER A 477 9.04 -8.05 -6.94
N LEU A 478 8.48 -9.16 -6.48
CA LEU A 478 7.04 -9.33 -6.25
C LEU A 478 6.69 -9.29 -4.76
N HIS A 479 5.53 -8.71 -4.42
CA HIS A 479 5.06 -8.59 -3.03
C HIS A 479 4.84 -9.92 -2.30
N TYR A 480 4.70 -11.02 -3.03
CA TYR A 480 4.40 -12.37 -2.52
C TYR A 480 5.62 -13.31 -2.54
N GLU A 481 6.82 -12.79 -2.79
CA GLU A 481 8.03 -13.61 -2.98
C GLU A 481 9.17 -13.29 -2.00
N LEU A 482 8.86 -12.75 -0.81
CA LEU A 482 9.89 -12.50 0.23
C LEU A 482 10.70 -13.75 0.59
N TRP A 483 10.11 -14.94 0.46
CA TRP A 483 10.82 -16.21 0.64
C TRP A 483 12.03 -16.38 -0.30
N LYS A 484 12.02 -15.75 -1.49
CA LYS A 484 13.17 -15.79 -2.42
C LYS A 484 14.37 -15.04 -1.85
N GLU A 485 14.15 -13.94 -1.15
CA GLU A 485 15.22 -13.20 -0.48
C GLU A 485 15.92 -14.09 0.56
N LEU A 486 15.14 -14.86 1.34
CA LEU A 486 15.68 -15.84 2.28
C LEU A 486 16.48 -16.95 1.57
N LYS A 487 15.99 -17.41 0.42
CA LYS A 487 16.71 -18.37 -0.42
C LYS A 487 18.03 -17.80 -0.97
N TYR A 488 18.05 -16.53 -1.36
CA TYR A 488 19.29 -15.89 -1.80
C TYR A 488 20.29 -15.76 -0.64
N PHE A 489 19.82 -15.45 0.56
CA PHE A 489 20.68 -15.38 1.75
C PHE A 489 21.35 -16.72 2.04
N THR A 490 20.61 -17.82 2.04
CA THR A 490 21.18 -19.16 2.25
C THR A 490 22.14 -19.55 1.13
N LEU A 491 21.78 -19.27 -0.12
CA LEU A 491 22.62 -19.56 -1.28
C LEU A 491 23.97 -18.84 -1.24
N TYR A 492 23.96 -17.53 -0.99
CA TYR A 492 25.16 -16.70 -1.16
C TYR A 492 26.04 -16.64 0.08
N THR A 493 25.53 -16.98 1.27
CA THR A 493 26.29 -16.93 2.53
C THR A 493 26.54 -18.29 3.15
N GLY A 494 25.80 -19.33 2.74
CA GLY A 494 25.82 -20.63 3.38
C GLY A 494 25.15 -20.67 4.76
N MET A 495 24.44 -19.61 5.17
CA MET A 495 23.68 -19.61 6.43
C MET A 495 22.59 -20.68 6.42
N SER A 496 22.22 -21.16 7.61
CA SER A 496 21.15 -22.16 7.72
C SER A 496 19.77 -21.55 7.43
N ASN A 497 18.79 -22.39 7.06
CA ASN A 497 17.40 -21.94 6.87
C ASN A 497 16.81 -21.34 8.16
N GLN A 498 17.21 -21.84 9.34
CA GLN A 498 16.80 -21.26 10.64
C GLN A 498 17.29 -19.82 10.78
N GLU A 499 18.55 -19.54 10.42
CA GLU A 499 19.10 -18.19 10.45
C GLU A 499 18.40 -17.27 9.45
N ALA A 500 18.13 -17.74 8.24
CA ALA A 500 17.38 -16.98 7.25
C ALA A 500 15.97 -16.62 7.75
N ILE A 501 15.25 -17.57 8.37
CA ILE A 501 13.94 -17.32 8.98
C ILE A 501 14.06 -16.31 10.13
N TYR A 502 15.07 -16.42 10.99
CA TYR A 502 15.35 -15.44 12.05
C TYR A 502 15.56 -14.02 11.48
N TYR A 503 16.36 -13.88 10.42
CA TYR A 503 16.58 -12.61 9.73
C TYR A 503 15.27 -12.03 9.16
N GLY A 504 14.43 -12.88 8.56
CA GLY A 504 13.13 -12.50 8.00
C GLY A 504 11.99 -12.30 9.01
N THR A 505 12.23 -12.55 10.29
CA THR A 505 11.22 -12.47 11.36
C THR A 505 11.73 -11.60 12.52
N LYS A 506 12.27 -12.21 13.59
CA LYS A 506 12.65 -11.52 14.83
C LYS A 506 13.67 -10.41 14.60
N ASN A 507 14.74 -10.68 13.86
CA ASN A 507 15.76 -9.65 13.60
C ASN A 507 15.21 -8.48 12.77
N ASN A 508 14.29 -8.74 11.83
CA ASN A 508 13.62 -7.65 11.13
C ASN A 508 12.70 -6.86 12.08
N ALA A 509 12.04 -7.50 13.03
CA ALA A 509 11.29 -6.79 14.06
C ALA A 509 12.21 -5.88 14.90
N GLU A 510 13.42 -6.36 15.24
CA GLU A 510 14.45 -5.59 15.96
C GLU A 510 14.95 -4.42 15.10
N LEU A 511 15.21 -4.64 13.80
CA LEU A 511 15.56 -3.57 12.85
C LEU A 511 14.51 -2.46 12.86
N LEU A 512 13.24 -2.84 12.86
CA LEU A 512 12.10 -1.93 12.82
C LEU A 512 11.72 -1.34 14.20
N GLY A 513 12.28 -1.84 15.31
CA GLY A 513 11.96 -1.39 16.67
C GLY A 513 10.56 -1.83 17.14
N ILE A 514 10.09 -2.98 16.69
CA ILE A 514 8.77 -3.56 17.01
C ILE A 514 8.86 -5.01 17.51
N ASP A 515 10.06 -5.45 17.89
CA ASP A 515 10.34 -6.79 18.39
C ASP A 515 9.61 -7.13 19.69
N GLU A 516 9.21 -6.14 20.48
CA GLU A 516 8.36 -6.33 21.65
C GLU A 516 6.93 -6.78 21.31
N ILE A 517 6.46 -6.55 20.07
CA ILE A 517 5.06 -6.81 19.69
C ILE A 517 4.90 -7.90 18.61
N THR A 518 5.92 -8.22 17.83
CA THR A 518 5.86 -9.20 16.73
C THR A 518 7.24 -9.79 16.40
N GLY A 519 7.31 -10.66 15.39
CA GLY A 519 8.57 -11.24 14.89
C GLY A 519 8.96 -12.59 15.51
N SER A 520 8.28 -13.04 16.55
CA SER A 520 8.49 -14.36 17.16
C SER A 520 7.21 -14.90 17.79
N ILE A 521 7.15 -16.21 18.01
CA ILE A 521 6.05 -16.89 18.73
C ILE A 521 6.38 -16.88 20.22
N GLU A 522 6.08 -15.77 20.89
CA GLU A 522 6.32 -15.57 22.32
C GLU A 522 5.05 -15.06 22.99
N GLU A 523 4.83 -15.43 24.26
CA GLU A 523 3.69 -14.94 25.05
C GLU A 523 3.67 -13.41 25.11
N GLY A 524 2.47 -12.82 24.98
CA GLY A 524 2.26 -11.37 24.98
C GLY A 524 2.43 -10.68 23.62
N LYS A 525 3.03 -11.33 22.61
CA LYS A 525 3.14 -10.77 21.25
C LYS A 525 1.87 -10.98 20.44
N PHE A 526 1.69 -10.21 19.37
CA PHE A 526 0.59 -10.42 18.43
C PHE A 526 0.73 -11.78 17.73
N ALA A 527 -0.40 -12.44 17.52
CA ALA A 527 -0.53 -13.63 16.70
C ALA A 527 -0.46 -13.26 15.20
N ASP A 528 0.73 -12.80 14.80
CA ASP A 528 1.14 -12.56 13.42
C ASP A 528 1.91 -13.79 12.94
N LEU A 529 1.20 -14.75 12.36
CA LEU A 529 1.69 -16.12 12.13
C LEU A 529 1.40 -16.57 10.69
N GLN A 530 2.20 -17.50 10.21
CA GLN A 530 1.94 -18.24 8.97
C GLN A 530 2.10 -19.74 9.19
N VAL A 531 1.35 -20.52 8.41
CA VAL A 531 1.39 -21.98 8.45
C VAL A 531 1.75 -22.49 7.06
N VAL A 532 2.76 -23.35 6.99
CA VAL A 532 3.23 -24.01 5.77
C VAL A 532 3.21 -25.52 5.93
N LYS A 533 3.02 -26.24 4.82
CA LYS A 533 2.84 -27.70 4.87
C LYS A 533 4.14 -28.46 5.14
N ASN A 534 5.22 -28.04 4.48
CA ASN A 534 6.50 -28.74 4.50
C ASN A 534 7.49 -28.03 5.43
N ASN A 535 8.52 -28.74 5.89
CA ASN A 535 9.51 -28.21 6.82
C ASN A 535 10.38 -27.13 6.16
N PRO A 536 10.26 -25.85 6.53
CA PRO A 536 11.08 -24.79 5.93
C PRO A 536 12.54 -24.82 6.40
N LEU A 537 12.86 -25.56 7.47
CA LEU A 537 14.25 -25.75 7.91
C LEU A 537 15.01 -26.74 7.01
N GLU A 538 14.30 -27.67 6.35
CA GLU A 538 14.89 -28.57 5.36
C GLU A 538 14.91 -27.96 3.96
N ASN A 539 13.85 -27.25 3.58
CA ASN A 539 13.77 -26.54 2.31
C ASN A 539 13.03 -25.21 2.46
N ILE A 540 13.77 -24.10 2.39
CA ILE A 540 13.24 -22.74 2.53
C ILE A 540 12.13 -22.40 1.52
N GLU A 541 12.09 -23.08 0.37
CA GLU A 541 11.01 -22.89 -0.63
C GLU A 541 9.63 -23.30 -0.12
N ALA A 542 9.55 -24.07 0.98
CA ALA A 542 8.27 -24.37 1.64
C ALA A 542 7.48 -23.10 2.03
N LEU A 543 8.17 -21.97 2.23
CA LEU A 543 7.57 -20.66 2.51
C LEU A 543 6.83 -20.06 1.31
N SER A 544 6.98 -20.61 0.10
CA SER A 544 6.19 -20.20 -1.07
C SER A 544 4.73 -20.70 -1.02
N GLU A 545 4.44 -21.75 -0.25
CA GLU A 545 3.13 -22.40 -0.20
C GLU A 545 2.41 -22.21 1.14
N VAL A 546 2.02 -20.97 1.44
CA VAL A 546 1.31 -20.64 2.67
C VAL A 546 -0.10 -21.27 2.69
N LYS A 547 -0.39 -22.04 3.75
CA LYS A 547 -1.70 -22.65 3.99
C LYS A 547 -2.63 -21.73 4.77
N HIS A 548 -2.13 -21.13 5.84
CA HIS A 548 -2.92 -20.27 6.71
C HIS A 548 -2.10 -19.07 7.15
N VAL A 549 -2.78 -17.95 7.40
CA VAL A 549 -2.19 -16.73 7.95
C VAL A 549 -3.03 -16.26 9.13
N PHE A 550 -2.36 -15.79 10.18
CA PHE A 550 -2.95 -15.07 11.28
C PHE A 550 -2.35 -13.66 11.32
N ILE A 551 -3.19 -12.64 11.49
CA ILE A 551 -2.74 -11.24 11.60
C ILE A 551 -3.53 -10.54 12.69
N GLY A 552 -2.86 -10.17 13.78
CA GLY A 552 -3.49 -9.67 15.00
C GLY A 552 -4.69 -10.52 15.43
N GLY A 553 -4.51 -11.84 15.46
CA GLY A 553 -5.52 -12.81 15.88
C GLY A 553 -6.63 -13.13 14.86
N THR A 554 -6.69 -12.44 13.71
CA THR A 554 -7.62 -12.76 12.62
C THR A 554 -7.11 -13.95 11.82
N PHE A 555 -7.88 -15.03 11.77
CA PHE A 555 -7.55 -16.24 11.00
C PHE A 555 -7.97 -16.13 9.52
N ILE A 556 -6.99 -16.30 8.61
CA ILE A 556 -7.18 -16.38 7.17
C ILE A 556 -6.86 -17.81 6.70
N LYS A 557 -7.90 -18.58 6.43
CA LYS A 557 -7.80 -19.96 5.96
C LYS A 557 -7.59 -20.01 4.45
N ASN A 558 -6.52 -20.67 3.99
CA ASN A 558 -6.19 -20.89 2.58
C ASN A 558 -6.25 -19.58 1.77
N PRO A 559 -5.43 -18.58 2.15
CA PRO A 559 -5.37 -17.33 1.41
C PRO A 559 -4.99 -17.60 -0.06
N LYS A 560 -5.42 -16.71 -0.95
CA LYS A 560 -5.11 -16.80 -2.37
C LYS A 560 -4.21 -15.64 -2.77
N VAL A 561 -3.01 -15.97 -3.24
CA VAL A 561 -2.11 -15.00 -3.86
C VAL A 561 -2.59 -14.76 -5.29
N ASP A 562 -2.72 -13.48 -5.66
CA ASP A 562 -2.96 -13.05 -7.03
C ASP A 562 -1.61 -13.00 -7.76
N GLU A 563 -1.18 -14.15 -8.29
CA GLU A 563 0.07 -14.29 -9.04
C GLU A 563 0.01 -13.61 -10.41
N ILE A 564 1.18 -13.29 -10.95
CA ILE A 564 1.33 -12.76 -12.30
C ILE A 564 1.55 -13.95 -13.24
N GLU A 565 0.56 -14.21 -14.08
CA GLU A 565 0.66 -15.23 -15.13
C GLU A 565 1.80 -14.91 -16.12
N ASP A 566 2.43 -15.97 -16.64
CA ASP A 566 3.47 -15.94 -17.67
C ASP A 566 4.72 -15.10 -17.33
N LEU A 567 5.05 -14.94 -16.04
CA LEU A 567 6.31 -14.31 -15.63
C LEU A 567 7.48 -15.28 -15.82
N GLU A 568 8.54 -14.84 -16.50
CA GLU A 568 9.77 -15.63 -16.61
C GLU A 568 10.38 -15.92 -15.24
N LYS A 569 10.81 -17.16 -15.04
CA LYS A 569 11.45 -17.59 -13.80
C LYS A 569 12.83 -16.94 -13.70
N VAL A 570 13.01 -16.14 -12.64
CA VAL A 570 14.28 -15.52 -12.30
C VAL A 570 15.15 -16.52 -11.56
N GLU A 571 16.26 -16.91 -12.17
CA GLU A 571 17.29 -17.73 -11.53
C GLU A 571 18.38 -16.83 -10.89
N PRO A 572 19.02 -17.27 -9.78
CA PRO A 572 20.14 -16.56 -9.18
C PRO A 572 21.33 -16.43 -10.14
N ILE A 573 22.06 -15.32 -10.09
CA ILE A 573 23.34 -15.17 -10.82
C ILE A 573 24.48 -15.91 -10.11
N GLU A 574 25.45 -16.39 -10.88
CA GLU A 574 26.73 -16.89 -10.37
C GLU A 574 27.70 -15.73 -10.19
N LEU A 575 28.51 -15.77 -9.11
CA LEU A 575 29.53 -14.75 -8.81
C LEU A 575 30.91 -15.09 -9.39
#